data_AF-R5MI26-F1
#
_entry.id   AF-R5MI26-F1
#
_cell.length_a   1.000
_cell.length_b   1.000
_cell.length_c   1.000
_cell.angle_alpha   90.00
_cell.angle_beta   90.00
_cell.angle_gamma   90.00
#
_symmetry.space_group_name_H-M   'P 1'
#
loop_
_entity.id
_entity.type
_entity.pdbx_description
1 polymer ?
#
loop_
_entity_poly.entity_id
_entity_poly.type
_entity_poly.pdbx_seq_one_letter_code
_entity_poly.pdbx_strand_id
1 'polypeptide(L)'
;MAVNIEDLKSLCDFKDGHYESKKGQDYLDALARIFPLDNINDNPFTINDIKQQPELRDFGFQGLIDYKYICKLSVRPMVITTDNRRINEKIFPIEFASPEAERTFNQSLGVSYLLTCVIDGKEYIIKIGSSRTTFKQRLGSYNCGVVNNWRTASTTNIKILQSMVTNRINLNLYLFDCSQDLYVIDWHGVRSVPFATPKALAVEDIMIKQFIKQFGHKPLANVQASATEVD
;
A
#
# COMPACT_ATOMS: atom_id res chain seq x y z
N MET A 1 -12.04 -20.33 3.66
CA MET A 1 -12.36 -21.14 2.46
C MET A 1 -11.51 -20.56 1.33
N ALA A 2 -10.61 -21.35 0.75
CA ALA A 2 -9.78 -20.88 -0.37
C ALA A 2 -10.66 -20.69 -1.61
N VAL A 3 -10.38 -19.65 -2.39
CA VAL A 3 -11.09 -19.38 -3.66
C VAL A 3 -10.72 -20.49 -4.64
N ASN A 4 -11.72 -21.09 -5.30
CA ASN A 4 -11.46 -22.20 -6.22
C ASN A 4 -10.75 -21.69 -7.49
N ILE A 5 -10.11 -22.59 -8.25
CA ILE A 5 -9.29 -22.18 -9.40
C ILE A 5 -10.12 -21.61 -10.57
N GLU A 6 -11.36 -22.05 -10.74
CA GLU A 6 -12.24 -21.57 -11.81
C GLU A 6 -12.76 -20.16 -11.52
N ASP A 7 -13.09 -19.86 -10.26
CA ASP A 7 -13.36 -18.51 -9.78
C ASP A 7 -12.15 -17.60 -10.06
N LEU A 8 -10.93 -18.07 -9.75
CA LEU A 8 -9.72 -17.29 -10.03
C LEU A 8 -9.46 -17.09 -11.53
N LYS A 9 -9.76 -18.07 -12.39
CA LYS A 9 -9.69 -17.90 -13.85
C LYS A 9 -10.70 -16.89 -14.35
N SER A 10 -11.87 -16.78 -13.71
CA SER A 10 -12.87 -15.76 -14.07
C SER A 10 -12.35 -14.32 -13.90
N LEU A 11 -11.36 -14.11 -13.02
CA LEU A 11 -10.64 -12.84 -12.86
C LEU A 11 -9.62 -12.56 -13.96
N CYS A 12 -9.36 -13.51 -14.86
CA CYS A 12 -8.26 -13.46 -15.82
C CYS A 12 -8.72 -13.49 -17.28
N ASP A 13 -7.92 -12.93 -18.17
CA ASP A 13 -8.00 -13.16 -19.61
C ASP A 13 -7.03 -14.30 -19.97
N PHE A 14 -7.40 -15.12 -20.94
CA PHE A 14 -6.47 -16.10 -21.51
C PHE A 14 -5.59 -15.42 -22.58
N LYS A 15 -4.27 -15.38 -22.36
CA LYS A 15 -3.27 -14.74 -23.23
C LYS A 15 -2.02 -15.61 -23.28
N ASP A 16 -1.45 -15.81 -24.47
CA ASP A 16 -0.16 -16.49 -24.67
C ASP A 16 0.02 -17.79 -23.86
N GLY A 17 -1.01 -18.65 -23.91
CA GLY A 17 -0.98 -19.97 -23.25
C GLY A 17 -1.11 -19.93 -21.71
N HIS A 18 -1.54 -18.82 -21.12
CA HIS A 18 -1.81 -18.71 -19.69
C HIS A 18 -2.99 -17.77 -19.40
N TYR A 19 -3.51 -17.80 -18.18
CA TYR A 19 -4.51 -16.85 -17.71
C TYR A 19 -3.80 -15.74 -16.94
N GLU A 20 -3.98 -14.48 -17.32
CA GLU A 20 -3.47 -13.30 -16.61
C GLU A 20 -4.64 -12.46 -16.11
N SER A 21 -4.56 -11.92 -14.88
CA SER A 21 -5.63 -11.07 -14.34
C SER A 21 -6.07 -9.99 -15.32
N LYS A 22 -7.36 -9.71 -15.34
CA LYS A 22 -7.94 -8.54 -16.02
C LYS A 22 -7.37 -7.24 -15.44
N LYS A 23 -7.72 -6.12 -16.06
CA LYS A 23 -7.43 -4.76 -15.58
C LYS A 23 -8.67 -3.89 -15.71
N GLY A 24 -8.66 -2.72 -15.06
CA GLY A 24 -9.74 -1.74 -15.12
C GLY A 24 -11.08 -2.30 -14.68
N GLN A 25 -12.15 -1.85 -15.34
CA GLN A 25 -13.52 -2.20 -14.99
C GLN A 25 -13.78 -3.72 -15.12
N ASP A 26 -13.23 -4.38 -16.15
CA ASP A 26 -13.41 -5.81 -16.35
C ASP A 26 -12.90 -6.64 -15.15
N TYR A 27 -11.83 -6.18 -14.51
CA TYR A 27 -11.32 -6.81 -13.30
C TYR A 27 -12.26 -6.60 -12.12
N LEU A 28 -12.76 -5.38 -11.91
CA LEU A 28 -13.68 -5.06 -10.83
C LEU A 28 -15.01 -5.82 -10.97
N ASP A 29 -15.55 -5.90 -12.18
CA ASP A 29 -16.78 -6.62 -12.46
C ASP A 29 -16.63 -8.12 -12.21
N ALA A 30 -15.47 -8.69 -12.57
CA ALA A 30 -15.17 -10.09 -12.28
C ALA A 30 -14.98 -10.32 -10.76
N LEU A 31 -14.32 -9.39 -10.08
CA LEU A 31 -14.09 -9.45 -8.63
C LEU A 31 -15.40 -9.40 -7.85
N ALA A 32 -16.32 -8.52 -8.24
CA ALA A 32 -17.65 -8.36 -7.64
C ALA A 32 -18.54 -9.62 -7.75
N ARG A 33 -18.28 -10.50 -8.74
CA ARG A 33 -19.00 -11.77 -8.88
C ARG A 33 -18.53 -12.83 -7.87
N ILE A 34 -17.29 -12.72 -7.38
CA ILE A 34 -16.69 -13.68 -6.44
C ILE A 34 -16.81 -13.18 -5.00
N PHE A 35 -16.61 -11.88 -4.80
CA PHE A 35 -16.65 -11.24 -3.49
C PHE A 35 -17.71 -10.13 -3.49
N PRO A 36 -18.61 -10.09 -2.49
CA PRO A 36 -19.47 -8.94 -2.30
C PRO A 36 -18.60 -7.73 -1.93
N LEU A 37 -18.49 -6.74 -2.83
CA LEU A 37 -17.70 -5.52 -2.65
C LEU A 37 -18.48 -4.43 -1.89
N ASP A 38 -19.27 -4.84 -0.89
CA ASP A 38 -20.15 -3.94 -0.15
C ASP A 38 -19.37 -3.00 0.79
N ASN A 39 -18.11 -3.35 1.08
CA ASN A 39 -17.23 -2.57 1.93
C ASN A 39 -16.31 -1.68 1.10
N ILE A 40 -16.51 -0.36 1.16
CA ILE A 40 -15.67 0.63 0.47
C ILE A 40 -14.16 0.52 0.80
N ASN A 41 -13.83 -0.18 1.89
CA ASN A 41 -12.47 -0.36 2.36
C ASN A 41 -11.72 -1.53 1.75
N ASP A 42 -12.41 -2.50 1.15
CA ASP A 42 -11.80 -3.57 0.37
C ASP A 42 -12.05 -3.44 -1.14
N ASN A 43 -12.97 -2.54 -1.55
CA ASN A 43 -13.15 -2.17 -2.94
C ASN A 43 -11.88 -1.49 -3.50
N PRO A 44 -11.27 -2.01 -4.60
CA PRO A 44 -10.14 -1.36 -5.23
C PRO A 44 -10.53 0.00 -5.81
N PHE A 45 -9.66 1.00 -5.65
CA PHE A 45 -9.84 2.30 -6.28
C PHE A 45 -9.44 2.28 -7.76
N THR A 46 -10.02 3.19 -8.53
CA THR A 46 -9.81 3.39 -9.96
C THR A 46 -8.94 4.62 -10.25
N ILE A 47 -8.54 4.80 -11.50
CA ILE A 47 -7.92 6.05 -12.00
C ILE A 47 -8.78 7.28 -11.69
N ASN A 48 -10.11 7.16 -11.79
CA ASN A 48 -11.01 8.28 -11.53
C ASN A 48 -10.99 8.68 -10.05
N ASP A 49 -10.97 7.70 -9.14
CA ASP A 49 -10.86 7.96 -7.71
C ASP A 49 -9.52 8.62 -7.35
N ILE A 50 -8.44 8.24 -8.04
CA ILE A 50 -7.11 8.87 -7.89
C ILE A 50 -7.16 10.33 -8.33
N LYS A 51 -7.78 10.62 -9.49
CA LYS A 51 -7.90 11.99 -10.02
C LYS A 51 -8.74 12.92 -9.14
N GLN A 52 -9.56 12.37 -8.24
CA GLN A 52 -10.31 13.14 -7.25
C GLN A 52 -9.50 13.45 -5.99
N GLN A 53 -8.30 12.86 -5.82
CA GLN A 53 -7.43 13.19 -4.70
C GLN A 53 -6.72 14.54 -4.92
N PRO A 54 -6.32 15.22 -3.83
CA PRO A 54 -5.41 16.35 -3.90
C PRO A 54 -4.08 16.01 -4.58
N GLU A 55 -3.56 16.96 -5.36
CA GLU A 55 -2.22 16.85 -5.93
C GLU A 55 -1.17 17.06 -4.82
N LEU A 56 -0.03 16.36 -4.91
CA LEU A 56 1.07 16.46 -3.96
C LEU A 56 1.57 17.89 -3.80
N ARG A 57 1.68 18.63 -4.92
CA ARG A 57 2.13 20.03 -4.94
C ARG A 57 1.19 20.98 -4.18
N ASP A 58 -0.07 20.59 -4.01
CA ASP A 58 -1.04 21.42 -3.31
C ASP A 58 -0.96 21.19 -1.80
N PHE A 59 -0.33 20.12 -1.31
CA PHE A 59 -0.25 19.84 0.11
C PHE A 59 0.83 20.70 0.79
N GLY A 60 0.40 21.81 1.39
CA GLY A 60 1.28 22.89 1.87
C GLY A 60 1.83 22.68 3.29
N PHE A 61 1.71 21.49 3.87
CA PHE A 61 2.24 21.23 5.20
C PHE A 61 3.76 21.03 5.16
N GLN A 62 4.49 21.82 5.95
CA GLN A 62 5.96 21.85 5.93
C GLN A 62 6.61 20.50 6.23
N GLY A 63 5.97 19.63 7.03
CA GLY A 63 6.50 18.28 7.33
C GLY A 63 6.65 17.37 6.11
N LEU A 64 6.08 17.74 4.95
CA LEU A 64 6.26 17.02 3.69
C LEU A 64 7.74 17.00 3.25
N ILE A 65 8.54 18.01 3.62
CA ILE A 65 9.97 18.10 3.22
C ILE A 65 10.82 16.94 3.76
N ASP A 66 10.38 16.31 4.84
CA ASP A 66 11.12 15.24 5.50
C ASP A 66 10.99 13.89 4.75
N TYR A 67 10.03 13.80 3.82
CA TYR A 67 9.78 12.62 3.01
C TYR A 67 10.69 12.61 1.79
N LYS A 68 11.62 11.65 1.77
CA LYS A 68 12.54 11.46 0.64
C LYS A 68 11.96 10.46 -0.35
N TYR A 69 12.03 10.76 -1.63
CA TYR A 69 11.67 9.81 -2.69
C TYR A 69 12.62 8.60 -2.64
N ILE A 70 12.04 7.39 -2.68
CA ILE A 70 12.78 6.14 -2.52
C ILE A 70 12.82 5.35 -3.82
N CYS A 71 11.65 5.00 -4.36
CA CYS A 71 11.52 4.16 -5.54
C CYS A 71 10.10 4.21 -6.10
N LYS A 72 9.89 3.56 -7.25
CA LYS A 72 8.56 3.20 -7.71
C LYS A 72 8.19 1.82 -7.19
N LEU A 73 6.92 1.64 -6.87
CA LEU A 73 6.30 0.36 -6.60
C LEU A 73 5.51 -0.04 -7.84
N SER A 74 5.85 -1.18 -8.41
CA SER A 74 5.16 -1.76 -9.57
C SER A 74 4.47 -3.06 -9.17
N VAL A 75 3.48 -3.49 -9.94
CA VAL A 75 2.70 -4.69 -9.65
C VAL A 75 2.82 -5.70 -10.79
N ARG A 76 2.96 -6.97 -10.42
CA ARG A 76 2.73 -8.10 -11.33
C ARG A 76 1.32 -8.64 -11.08
N PRO A 77 0.52 -8.86 -12.12
CA PRO A 77 -0.79 -9.48 -11.97
C PRO A 77 -0.70 -10.95 -11.57
N MET A 78 -1.82 -11.52 -11.12
CA MET A 78 -1.92 -12.96 -10.93
C MET A 78 -1.90 -13.65 -12.29
N VAL A 79 -1.14 -14.75 -12.36
CA VAL A 79 -1.04 -15.63 -13.51
C VAL A 79 -1.44 -17.05 -13.10
N ILE A 80 -2.25 -17.72 -13.92
CA ILE A 80 -2.56 -19.15 -13.79
C ILE A 80 -2.10 -19.84 -15.06
N THR A 81 -1.16 -20.77 -14.95
CA THR A 81 -0.66 -21.56 -16.08
C THR A 81 -1.67 -22.62 -16.50
N THR A 82 -1.48 -23.22 -17.68
CA THR A 82 -2.37 -24.25 -18.23
C THR A 82 -2.49 -25.51 -17.37
N ASP A 83 -1.48 -25.82 -16.56
CA ASP A 83 -1.48 -26.89 -15.54
C ASP A 83 -2.13 -26.47 -14.22
N ASN A 84 -2.87 -25.36 -14.19
CA ASN A 84 -3.54 -24.79 -13.02
C ASN A 84 -2.59 -24.33 -11.90
N ARG A 85 -1.29 -24.13 -12.17
CA ARG A 85 -0.39 -23.52 -11.18
C ARG A 85 -0.61 -22.01 -11.10
N ARG A 86 -0.93 -21.53 -9.90
CA ARG A 86 -1.13 -20.10 -9.63
C ARG A 86 0.17 -19.41 -9.21
N ILE A 87 0.43 -18.26 -9.80
CA ILE A 87 1.42 -17.28 -9.36
C ILE A 87 0.63 -16.05 -8.90
N ASN A 88 0.71 -15.74 -7.61
CA ASN A 88 -0.02 -14.61 -7.05
C ASN A 88 0.47 -13.28 -7.63
N GLU A 89 -0.45 -12.33 -7.69
CA GLU A 89 -0.15 -10.92 -7.83
C GLU A 89 0.81 -10.43 -6.73
N LYS A 90 1.68 -9.49 -7.08
CA LYS A 90 2.73 -9.01 -6.17
C LYS A 90 3.20 -7.62 -6.54
N ILE A 91 3.22 -6.72 -5.56
CA ILE A 91 3.93 -5.44 -5.63
C ILE A 91 5.41 -5.65 -5.33
N PHE A 92 6.27 -5.01 -6.11
CA PHE A 92 7.72 -5.04 -5.95
C PHE A 92 8.31 -3.66 -6.25
N PRO A 93 9.43 -3.29 -5.60
CA PRO A 93 10.10 -2.03 -5.88
C PRO A 93 10.88 -2.11 -7.20
N ILE A 94 10.91 -1.00 -7.93
CA ILE A 94 11.74 -0.77 -9.11
C ILE A 94 12.30 0.65 -9.05
N GLU A 95 13.37 0.93 -9.80
CA GLU A 95 13.90 2.30 -9.97
C GLU A 95 14.19 3.01 -8.63
N PHE A 96 15.00 2.38 -7.77
CA PHE A 96 15.48 3.04 -6.55
C PHE A 96 16.26 4.32 -6.91
N ALA A 97 15.98 5.41 -6.18
CA ALA A 97 16.58 6.71 -6.41
C ALA A 97 18.10 6.71 -6.19
N SER A 98 18.57 5.89 -5.25
CA SER A 98 19.99 5.73 -4.91
C SER A 98 20.22 4.46 -4.07
N PRO A 99 21.48 4.01 -3.90
CA PRO A 99 21.81 2.95 -2.96
C PRO A 99 21.43 3.28 -1.51
N GLU A 100 21.41 4.57 -1.14
CA GLU A 100 20.94 5.00 0.18
C GLU A 100 19.44 4.80 0.33
N ALA A 101 18.65 5.18 -0.67
CA ALA A 101 17.21 4.96 -0.68
C ALA A 101 16.87 3.46 -0.57
N GLU A 102 17.61 2.60 -1.28
CA GLU A 102 17.46 1.15 -1.16
C GLU A 102 17.80 0.63 0.25
N ARG A 103 18.85 1.17 0.89
CA ARG A 103 19.16 0.83 2.29
C ARG A 103 18.03 1.25 3.23
N THR A 104 17.51 2.48 3.11
CA THR A 104 16.39 2.96 3.93
C THR A 104 15.16 2.05 3.78
N PHE A 105 14.82 1.67 2.54
CA PHE A 105 13.72 0.74 2.26
C PHE A 105 13.89 -0.62 2.96
N ASN A 106 15.11 -1.15 2.93
CA ASN A 106 15.41 -2.50 3.42
C ASN A 106 15.65 -2.57 4.93
N GLN A 107 16.19 -1.51 5.54
CA GLN A 107 16.83 -1.58 6.86
C GLN A 107 16.26 -0.60 7.90
N SER A 108 15.69 0.54 7.51
CA SER A 108 15.22 1.54 8.49
C SER A 108 14.05 1.00 9.32
N LEU A 109 14.27 0.86 10.62
CA LEU A 109 13.30 0.33 11.57
C LEU A 109 12.44 1.47 12.13
N GLY A 110 11.20 1.58 11.66
CA GLY A 110 10.32 2.70 11.99
C GLY A 110 10.35 3.76 10.89
N VAL A 111 9.31 3.78 10.05
CA VAL A 111 9.19 4.74 8.96
C VAL A 111 7.77 5.31 8.87
N SER A 112 7.67 6.59 8.58
CA SER A 112 6.44 7.16 8.02
C SER A 112 6.58 7.19 6.50
N TYR A 113 5.52 6.91 5.76
CA TYR A 113 5.55 6.78 4.31
C TYR A 113 4.40 7.51 3.64
N LEU A 114 4.68 7.97 2.43
CA LEU A 114 3.72 8.56 1.52
C LEU A 114 3.72 7.72 0.24
N LEU A 115 2.54 7.30 -0.20
CA LEU A 115 2.31 6.71 -1.51
C LEU A 115 1.59 7.72 -2.38
N THR A 116 2.15 7.98 -3.56
CA THR A 116 1.55 8.86 -4.56
C THR A 116 1.47 8.17 -5.91
N CYS A 117 0.73 8.76 -6.85
CA CYS A 117 0.53 8.23 -8.19
C CYS A 117 0.56 9.36 -9.22
N VAL A 118 1.30 9.19 -10.33
CA VAL A 118 1.34 10.18 -11.40
C VAL A 118 0.35 9.81 -12.49
N ILE A 119 -0.60 10.71 -12.78
CA ILE A 119 -1.58 10.57 -13.86
C ILE A 119 -1.65 11.89 -14.63
N ASP A 120 -1.47 11.83 -15.95
CA ASP A 120 -1.49 13.01 -16.84
C ASP A 120 -0.53 14.13 -16.39
N GLY A 121 0.66 13.75 -15.92
CA GLY A 121 1.71 14.67 -15.44
C GLY A 121 1.46 15.27 -14.05
N LYS A 122 0.36 14.91 -13.39
CA LYS A 122 0.01 15.36 -12.03
C LYS A 122 0.22 14.23 -11.03
N GLU A 123 0.83 14.55 -9.89
CA GLU A 123 1.09 13.58 -8.83
C GLU A 123 0.06 13.71 -7.72
N TYR A 124 -0.64 12.62 -7.40
CA TYR A 124 -1.75 12.59 -6.46
C TYR A 124 -1.40 11.80 -5.20
N ILE A 125 -1.82 12.28 -4.04
CA ILE A 125 -1.60 11.58 -2.76
C ILE A 125 -2.62 10.44 -2.61
N ILE A 126 -2.12 9.21 -2.48
CA ILE A 126 -2.95 8.01 -2.34
C ILE A 126 -3.08 7.59 -0.88
N LYS A 127 -1.94 7.58 -0.18
CA LYS A 127 -1.87 7.09 1.19
C LYS A 127 -0.78 7.78 1.98
N ILE A 128 -1.12 8.13 3.21
CA ILE A 128 -0.15 8.43 4.27
C ILE A 128 -0.19 7.24 5.22
N GLY A 129 0.96 6.75 5.67
CA GLY A 129 0.95 5.67 6.65
C GLY A 129 2.25 5.52 7.41
N SER A 130 2.26 4.64 8.39
CA SER A 130 3.50 4.29 9.11
C SER A 130 3.73 2.78 9.19
N SER A 131 4.96 2.42 9.52
CA SER A 131 5.38 1.07 9.82
C SER A 131 6.37 1.09 10.99
N ARG A 132 6.11 0.28 12.02
CA ARG A 132 7.09 0.04 13.11
C ARG A 132 8.25 -0.85 12.66
N THR A 133 8.10 -1.52 11.52
CA THR A 133 9.14 -2.35 10.90
C THR A 133 9.67 -1.68 9.62
N THR A 134 10.60 -2.34 8.92
CA THR A 134 11.12 -1.83 7.64
C THR A 134 10.02 -1.75 6.57
N PHE A 135 10.18 -0.83 5.60
CA PHE A 135 9.19 -0.74 4.53
C PHE A 135 9.17 -2.02 3.68
N LYS A 136 10.29 -2.72 3.50
CA LYS A 136 10.31 -4.05 2.89
C LYS A 136 9.31 -5.02 3.54
N GLN A 137 9.28 -5.08 4.87
CA GLN A 137 8.34 -5.91 5.61
C GLN A 137 6.91 -5.39 5.47
N ARG A 138 6.70 -4.06 5.49
CA ARG A 138 5.40 -3.46 5.21
C ARG A 138 4.87 -3.79 3.82
N LEU A 139 5.74 -3.79 2.80
CA LEU A 139 5.42 -4.21 1.44
C LEU A 139 5.07 -5.70 1.38
N GLY A 140 5.78 -6.53 2.15
CA GLY A 140 5.40 -7.93 2.37
C GLY A 140 3.98 -8.06 2.92
N SER A 141 3.61 -7.23 3.89
CA SER A 141 2.25 -7.17 4.42
C SER A 141 1.22 -6.75 3.36
N TYR A 142 1.49 -5.70 2.56
CA TYR A 142 0.61 -5.33 1.44
C TYR A 142 0.41 -6.49 0.47
N ASN A 143 1.46 -7.25 0.17
CA ASN A 143 1.41 -8.44 -0.67
C ASN A 143 0.64 -9.63 -0.06
N CYS A 144 0.22 -9.57 1.21
CA CYS A 144 -0.75 -10.53 1.75
C CYS A 144 -2.18 -10.26 1.26
N GLY A 145 -2.46 -9.07 0.71
CA GLY A 145 -3.75 -8.66 0.17
C GLY A 145 -4.16 -9.34 -1.13
N VAL A 146 -3.59 -10.51 -1.43
CA VAL A 146 -3.90 -11.30 -2.63
C VAL A 146 -5.36 -11.75 -2.60
N VAL A 147 -5.96 -11.94 -3.77
CA VAL A 147 -7.37 -12.27 -3.92
C VAL A 147 -7.74 -13.57 -3.20
N ASN A 148 -6.80 -14.51 -3.12
CA ASN A 148 -7.00 -15.76 -2.37
C ASN A 148 -7.14 -15.56 -0.86
N ASN A 149 -6.63 -14.44 -0.34
CA ASN A 149 -6.66 -14.08 1.07
C ASN A 149 -7.73 -13.01 1.36
N TRP A 150 -8.68 -12.78 0.46
CA TRP A 150 -9.68 -11.72 0.61
C TRP A 150 -10.39 -11.71 1.97
N ARG A 151 -10.63 -12.90 2.55
CA ARG A 151 -11.32 -13.06 3.84
C ARG A 151 -10.41 -12.98 5.07
N THR A 152 -9.09 -13.00 4.89
CA THR A 152 -8.11 -13.10 5.99
C THR A 152 -7.08 -11.98 6.01
N ALA A 153 -6.86 -11.30 4.88
CA ALA A 153 -6.01 -10.13 4.80
C ALA A 153 -6.72 -8.89 5.37
N SER A 154 -5.94 -7.89 5.79
CA SER A 154 -6.53 -6.61 6.16
C SER A 154 -7.13 -5.92 4.94
N THR A 155 -8.25 -5.24 5.12
CA THR A 155 -8.94 -4.49 4.06
C THR A 155 -8.01 -3.47 3.40
N THR A 156 -7.14 -2.80 4.17
CA THR A 156 -6.13 -1.88 3.61
C THR A 156 -5.12 -2.59 2.70
N ASN A 157 -4.69 -3.81 3.06
CA ASN A 157 -3.75 -4.56 2.21
C ASN A 157 -4.41 -5.02 0.91
N ILE A 158 -5.67 -5.47 0.99
CA ILE A 158 -6.50 -5.78 -0.18
C ILE A 158 -6.64 -4.54 -1.06
N LYS A 159 -7.09 -3.42 -0.47
CA LYS A 159 -7.28 -2.16 -1.19
C LYS A 159 -6.01 -1.73 -1.92
N ILE A 160 -4.84 -1.72 -1.28
CA ILE A 160 -3.60 -1.31 -1.94
C ILE A 160 -3.20 -2.29 -3.06
N LEU A 161 -3.11 -3.59 -2.79
CA LEU A 161 -2.65 -4.56 -3.79
C LEU A 161 -3.60 -4.63 -4.98
N GLN A 162 -4.90 -4.75 -4.70
CA GLN A 162 -5.90 -4.95 -5.74
C GLN A 162 -6.17 -3.68 -6.53
N SER A 163 -5.95 -2.49 -5.96
CA SER A 163 -6.00 -1.25 -6.75
C SER A 163 -4.80 -1.13 -7.67
N MET A 164 -3.60 -1.50 -7.21
CA MET A 164 -2.43 -1.54 -8.10
C MET A 164 -2.63 -2.54 -9.23
N VAL A 165 -3.14 -3.75 -8.94
CA VAL A 165 -3.58 -4.72 -9.96
C VAL A 165 -4.56 -4.01 -10.89
N THR A 166 -5.75 -3.63 -10.43
CA THR A 166 -6.81 -3.01 -11.24
C THR A 166 -6.28 -1.96 -12.21
N ASN A 167 -5.48 -1.00 -11.74
CA ASN A 167 -5.05 0.12 -12.57
C ASN A 167 -3.80 -0.16 -13.42
N ARG A 168 -2.93 -1.10 -13.00
CA ARG A 168 -1.60 -1.33 -13.60
C ARG A 168 -0.73 -0.06 -13.64
N ILE A 169 -0.88 0.81 -12.65
CA ILE A 169 -0.10 2.04 -12.50
C ILE A 169 0.89 1.89 -11.34
N ASN A 170 2.09 2.43 -11.52
CA ASN A 170 3.10 2.47 -10.48
C ASN A 170 2.77 3.52 -9.43
N LEU A 171 3.04 3.21 -8.17
CA LEU A 171 3.01 4.19 -7.09
C LEU A 171 4.42 4.68 -6.80
N ASN A 172 4.61 5.97 -6.55
CA ASN A 172 5.87 6.47 -5.99
C ASN A 172 5.85 6.26 -4.48
N LEU A 173 7.00 5.87 -3.92
CA LEU A 173 7.21 5.71 -2.49
C LEU A 173 8.13 6.82 -1.99
N TYR A 174 7.66 7.55 -0.98
CA TYR A 174 8.49 8.44 -0.18
C TYR A 174 8.53 7.95 1.27
N LEU A 175 9.70 8.01 1.90
CA LEU A 175 9.90 7.61 3.28
C LEU A 175 10.48 8.77 4.10
N PHE A 176 9.94 8.96 5.30
CA PHE A 176 10.61 9.64 6.39
C PHE A 176 11.16 8.61 7.38
N ASP A 177 12.49 8.59 7.51
CA ASP A 177 13.19 7.66 8.38
C ASP A 177 13.11 8.09 9.85
N CYS A 178 12.36 7.34 10.65
CA CYS A 178 12.19 7.58 12.09
C CYS A 178 13.10 6.69 12.95
N SER A 179 14.07 5.99 12.35
CA SER A 179 14.94 5.01 13.04
C SER A 179 16.01 5.62 13.93
N GLN A 180 16.10 6.95 14.02
CA GLN A 180 17.05 7.63 14.91
C GLN A 180 16.73 7.40 16.40
N ASP A 181 15.47 7.12 16.72
CA ASP A 181 15.00 6.89 18.08
C ASP A 181 14.51 5.43 18.20
N LEU A 182 15.41 4.50 18.55
CA LEU A 182 15.07 3.10 18.84
C LEU A 182 15.10 2.84 20.33
N TYR A 183 14.17 2.03 20.83
CA TYR A 183 14.15 1.61 22.23
C TYR A 183 14.57 0.15 22.37
N VAL A 184 15.34 -0.13 23.42
CA VAL A 184 15.69 -1.48 23.86
C VAL A 184 15.28 -1.60 25.32
N ILE A 185 14.49 -2.61 25.65
CA ILE A 185 14.02 -2.85 27.02
C ILE A 185 14.95 -3.86 27.68
N ASP A 186 15.42 -3.54 28.88
CA ASP A 186 15.98 -4.52 29.79
C ASP A 186 14.88 -4.89 30.81
N TRP A 187 14.50 -6.16 30.84
CA TRP A 187 13.50 -6.68 31.76
C TRP A 187 14.07 -7.88 32.50
N HIS A 188 14.29 -7.74 33.82
CA HIS A 188 14.94 -8.74 34.68
C HIS A 188 16.28 -9.26 34.13
N GLY A 189 17.11 -8.39 33.55
CA GLY A 189 18.42 -8.76 33.01
C GLY A 189 18.37 -9.42 31.63
N VAL A 190 17.19 -9.47 31.00
CA VAL A 190 17.03 -9.91 29.61
C VAL A 190 16.80 -8.69 28.73
N ARG A 191 17.72 -8.48 27.79
CA ARG A 191 17.69 -7.35 26.86
C ARG A 191 16.91 -7.70 25.59
N SER A 192 15.98 -6.83 25.19
CA SER A 192 15.23 -7.01 23.95
C SER A 192 16.04 -6.72 22.70
N VAL A 193 15.50 -7.10 21.54
CA VAL A 193 15.94 -6.53 20.26
C VAL A 193 15.57 -5.04 20.19
N PRO A 194 16.20 -4.24 19.30
CA PRO A 194 15.77 -2.88 19.03
C PRO A 194 14.34 -2.84 18.48
N PHE A 195 13.54 -1.91 19.01
CA PHE A 195 12.20 -1.63 18.53
C PHE A 195 12.09 -0.17 18.07
N ALA A 196 11.31 0.08 17.01
CA ALA A 196 10.98 1.43 16.59
C ALA A 196 10.16 2.15 17.66
N THR A 197 10.52 3.38 18.00
CA THR A 197 9.68 4.23 18.86
C THR A 197 8.33 4.58 18.19
N PRO A 198 7.35 5.07 18.96
CA PRO A 198 6.08 5.55 18.42
C PRO A 198 6.16 6.76 17.47
N LYS A 199 7.36 7.32 17.22
CA LYS A 199 7.56 8.51 16.39
C LYS A 199 6.90 8.40 15.01
N ALA A 200 7.08 7.28 14.31
CA ALA A 200 6.48 7.07 12.99
C ALA A 200 4.94 7.15 13.01
N LEU A 201 4.31 6.67 14.09
CA LEU A 201 2.86 6.75 14.29
C LEU A 201 2.40 8.18 14.57
N ALA A 202 3.13 8.90 15.42
CA ALA A 202 2.85 10.31 15.70
C ALA A 202 2.97 11.17 14.43
N VAL A 203 3.97 10.91 13.59
CA VAL A 203 4.12 11.60 12.30
C VAL A 203 2.95 11.28 11.37
N GLU A 204 2.55 10.01 11.24
CA GLU A 204 1.37 9.64 10.45
C GLU A 204 0.12 10.39 10.92
N ASP A 205 -0.14 10.44 12.24
CA ASP A 205 -1.29 11.15 12.80
C ASP A 205 -1.27 12.65 12.45
N ILE A 206 -0.13 13.32 12.68
CA ILE A 206 0.04 14.74 12.36
C ILE A 206 -0.19 14.96 10.85
N MET A 207 0.45 14.17 10.00
CA MET A 207 0.33 14.31 8.54
C MET A 207 -1.12 14.12 8.06
N ILE A 208 -1.84 13.13 8.60
CA ILE A 208 -3.26 12.91 8.28
C ILE A 208 -4.12 14.08 8.79
N LYS A 209 -3.92 14.54 10.02
CA LYS A 209 -4.66 15.68 10.59
C LYS A 209 -4.45 16.96 9.76
N GLN A 210 -3.23 17.23 9.32
CA GLN A 210 -2.93 18.37 8.45
C GLN A 210 -3.55 18.21 7.06
N PHE A 211 -3.50 17.01 6.49
CA PHE A 211 -4.16 16.72 5.21
C PHE A 211 -5.68 16.95 5.28
N ILE A 212 -6.35 16.41 6.30
CA ILE A 212 -7.79 16.60 6.51
C ILE A 212 -8.12 18.07 6.75
N LYS A 213 -7.33 18.77 7.58
CA LYS A 213 -7.52 20.21 7.85
C LYS A 213 -7.47 21.02 6.56
N GLN A 214 -6.60 20.66 5.62
CA GLN A 214 -6.43 21.41 4.38
C GLN A 214 -7.46 21.05 3.30
N PHE A 215 -7.78 19.76 3.13
CA PHE A 215 -8.60 19.27 2.01
C PHE A 215 -10.02 18.82 2.41
N GLY A 216 -10.33 18.78 3.70
CA GLY A 216 -11.64 18.42 4.23
C GLY A 216 -11.96 16.91 4.20
N HIS A 217 -11.05 16.07 3.71
CA HIS A 217 -11.24 14.62 3.64
C HIS A 217 -9.91 13.87 3.85
N LYS A 218 -9.98 12.55 4.02
CA LYS A 218 -8.80 11.67 4.18
C LYS A 218 -8.20 11.29 2.82
N PRO A 219 -6.91 10.89 2.78
CA PRO A 219 -6.36 10.22 1.60
C PRO A 219 -7.12 8.94 1.25
N LEU A 220 -7.16 8.61 -0.03
CA LEU A 220 -7.95 7.52 -0.62
C LEU A 220 -7.83 6.15 0.09
N ALA A 221 -6.62 5.78 0.50
CA ALA A 221 -6.35 4.49 1.15
C ALA A 221 -6.07 4.61 2.67
N ASN A 222 -6.50 5.71 3.30
CA ASN A 222 -6.53 5.90 4.75
C ASN A 222 -7.93 5.59 5.29
N VAL A 223 -8.18 4.28 5.44
CA VAL A 223 -9.49 3.72 5.83
C VAL A 223 -9.85 3.96 7.31
N GLN A 224 -8.88 3.84 8.22
CA GLN A 224 -9.18 3.89 9.65
C GLN A 224 -9.50 5.33 10.11
N ALA A 225 -10.49 5.48 10.99
CA ALA A 225 -10.64 6.66 11.85
C ALA A 225 -9.39 6.80 12.71
N SER A 226 -9.05 8.04 13.02
CA SER A 226 -7.88 8.53 13.75
C SER A 226 -7.37 7.58 14.85
N ALA A 227 -6.07 7.66 15.18
CA ALA A 227 -5.57 7.05 16.40
C ALA A 227 -6.52 7.39 17.55
N THR A 228 -7.02 6.38 18.26
CA THR A 228 -8.04 6.52 19.30
C THR A 228 -7.56 7.57 20.30
N GLU A 229 -8.19 8.74 20.31
CA GLU A 229 -8.00 9.71 21.38
C GLU A 229 -8.62 9.07 22.62
N VAL A 230 -7.81 8.90 23.67
CA VAL A 230 -8.34 8.55 24.99
C VAL A 230 -8.74 9.89 25.60
N ASP A 231 -10.05 10.10 25.71
CA ASP A 231 -10.64 11.26 26.41
C ASP A 231 -10.15 11.36 27.87
#